data_AF-A0AAV4WKM9-F1
#
_entry.id   AF-A0AAV4WKM9-F1
#
_cell.length_a   1.000
_cell.length_b   1.000
_cell.length_c   1.000
_cell.angle_alpha   90.00
_cell.angle_beta   90.00
_cell.angle_gamma   90.00
#
_symmetry.space_group_name_H-M   'P 1'
#
loop_
_entity.id
_entity.type
_entity.pdbx_description
1 polymer ?
#
loop_
_entity_poly.entity_id
_entity_poly.type
_entity_poly.pdbx_seq_one_letter_code
_entity_poly.pdbx_strand_id
1 'polypeptide(L)'
;MILVYFCFIQEWSTYKTNVKFPFYVPPGRLHDVCLGFVLTSSIYSGISGGSTSFVVSLLCNTIYLIISSLISSYGSNLNQKFKSQNMSEFLFKEIKNFQSIVLLTEAVDKALNTCVFFLYCGLCSMIFVTVSIAISHEKSFQSDWAKLFIAWNFINQLYMFYNVTICGSAILEEGEKLKKVGLECPLEVSEQSCLISKEKDKSVTAFFLLLGSIRESTY
;
A
#
# COMPACT_ATOMS: atom_id res chain seq x y z
N MET A 1 13.93 5.57 -8.62
CA MET A 1 14.63 5.21 -9.88
C MET A 1 15.34 6.38 -10.57
N ILE A 2 14.77 7.58 -10.70
CA ILE A 2 15.43 8.71 -11.40
C ILE A 2 16.77 9.12 -10.74
N LEU A 3 16.91 8.98 -9.41
CA LEU A 3 18.18 9.18 -8.69
C LEU A 3 19.31 8.28 -9.20
N VAL A 4 19.05 6.97 -9.29
CA VAL A 4 20.03 5.98 -9.76
C VAL A 4 20.47 6.31 -11.18
N TYR A 5 19.52 6.73 -12.03
CA TYR A 5 19.82 7.17 -13.38
C TYR A 5 20.67 8.45 -13.44
N PHE A 6 20.31 9.47 -12.67
CA PHE A 6 21.06 10.72 -12.59
C PHE A 6 22.50 10.48 -12.11
N CYS A 7 22.68 9.70 -11.05
CA CYS A 7 23.99 9.31 -10.54
C CYS A 7 24.78 8.48 -11.56
N PHE A 8 24.11 7.54 -12.26
CA PHE A 8 24.74 6.73 -13.31
C PHE A 8 25.23 7.58 -14.49
N ILE A 9 24.46 8.58 -14.92
CA ILE A 9 24.91 9.55 -15.93
C ILE A 9 26.08 10.36 -15.42
N GLN A 10 26.01 10.83 -14.18
CA GLN A 10 27.03 11.70 -13.62
C GLN A 10 28.39 11.00 -13.52
N GLU A 11 28.38 9.69 -13.28
CA GLU A 11 29.58 8.86 -13.22
C GLU A 11 29.90 8.12 -14.53
N TRP A 12 29.11 8.35 -15.59
CA TRP A 12 29.23 7.60 -16.84
C TRP A 12 30.63 7.66 -17.46
N SER A 13 31.28 8.82 -17.38
CA SER A 13 32.65 9.00 -17.87
C SER A 13 33.66 8.13 -17.10
N THR A 14 33.47 7.98 -15.79
CA THR A 14 34.27 7.12 -14.91
C THR A 14 33.94 5.64 -15.14
N TYR A 15 32.68 5.29 -15.36
CA TYR A 15 32.27 3.91 -15.71
C TYR A 15 32.85 3.49 -17.06
N LYS A 16 32.81 4.37 -18.07
CA LYS A 16 33.32 4.08 -19.42
C LYS A 16 34.77 3.62 -19.42
N THR A 17 35.60 4.14 -18.50
CA THR A 17 37.03 3.81 -18.43
C THR A 17 37.36 2.66 -17.48
N ASN A 18 36.50 2.38 -16.48
CA ASN A 18 36.84 1.46 -15.39
C ASN A 18 35.99 0.17 -15.35
N VAL A 19 34.91 0.07 -16.13
CA VAL A 19 34.08 -1.13 -16.17
C VAL A 19 34.86 -2.31 -16.74
N LYS A 20 35.03 -3.35 -15.93
CA LYS A 20 35.57 -4.65 -16.35
C LYS A 20 34.40 -5.61 -16.56
N PHE A 21 34.21 -6.07 -17.79
CA PHE A 21 33.24 -7.12 -18.07
C PHE A 21 33.76 -8.46 -17.52
N PRO A 22 32.88 -9.34 -17.01
CA PRO A 22 33.27 -10.66 -16.48
C PRO A 22 33.75 -11.62 -17.57
N PHE A 23 33.64 -11.23 -18.85
CA PHE A 23 34.16 -11.92 -20.02
C PHE A 23 35.03 -10.95 -20.84
N TYR A 24 36.00 -11.50 -21.58
CA TYR A 24 36.87 -10.70 -22.43
C TYR A 24 36.04 -10.01 -23.53
N VAL A 25 35.93 -8.69 -23.46
CA VAL A 25 35.36 -7.86 -24.52
C VAL A 25 36.53 -7.14 -25.20
N PRO A 26 36.79 -7.39 -26.50
CA PRO A 26 37.86 -6.72 -27.21
C PRO A 26 37.70 -5.20 -27.13
N PRO A 27 38.77 -4.45 -26.81
CA PRO A 27 38.71 -3.00 -26.80
C PRO A 27 38.34 -2.47 -28.19
N GLY A 28 37.42 -1.50 -28.25
CA GLY A 28 36.91 -0.93 -29.50
C GLY A 28 35.39 -1.03 -29.62
N ARG A 29 34.89 -1.28 -30.83
CA ARG A 29 33.45 -1.17 -31.17
C ARG A 29 32.53 -2.07 -30.32
N LEU A 30 33.01 -3.24 -29.90
CA LEU A 30 32.20 -4.19 -29.10
C LEU A 30 32.02 -3.69 -27.66
N HIS A 31 33.07 -3.12 -27.06
CA HIS A 31 33.02 -2.52 -25.72
C HIS A 31 32.03 -1.35 -25.65
N ASP A 32 32.05 -0.47 -26.66
CA ASP A 32 31.11 0.66 -26.73
C ASP A 32 29.65 0.20 -26.91
N VAL A 33 29.42 -0.87 -27.67
CA VAL A 33 28.08 -1.47 -27.82
C VAL A 33 27.60 -2.09 -26.50
N CYS A 34 28.45 -2.81 -25.77
CA CYS A 34 28.11 -3.37 -24.46
C CYS A 34 27.78 -2.27 -23.44
N LEU A 35 28.58 -1.21 -23.38
CA LEU A 35 28.30 -0.04 -22.55
C LEU A 35 26.97 0.62 -22.95
N GLY A 36 26.74 0.84 -24.24
CA GLY A 36 25.49 1.38 -24.76
C GLY A 36 24.29 0.55 -24.33
N PHE A 37 24.38 -0.78 -24.42
CA PHE A 37 23.34 -1.69 -23.96
C PHE A 37 23.08 -1.54 -22.45
N VAL A 38 24.12 -1.55 -21.61
CA VAL A 38 23.97 -1.37 -20.15
C VAL A 38 23.28 -0.04 -19.83
N LEU A 39 23.66 1.05 -20.49
CA LEU A 39 23.04 2.36 -20.31
C LEU A 39 21.55 2.35 -20.72
N THR A 40 21.23 1.82 -21.91
CA THR A 40 19.85 1.73 -22.40
C THR A 40 18.98 0.83 -21.51
N SER A 41 19.50 -0.32 -21.07
CA SER A 41 18.80 -1.21 -20.13
C SER A 41 18.57 -0.53 -18.77
N SER A 42 19.53 0.25 -18.28
CA SER A 42 19.40 1.00 -17.03
C SER A 42 18.36 2.11 -17.14
N ILE A 43 18.34 2.85 -18.27
CA ILE A 43 17.31 3.85 -18.59
C ILE A 43 15.93 3.19 -18.64
N TYR A 44 15.81 2.13 -19.43
CA TYR A 44 14.55 1.43 -19.63
C TYR A 44 14.01 0.87 -18.32
N SER A 45 14.87 0.23 -17.52
CA SER A 45 14.52 -0.24 -16.17
C SER A 45 14.09 0.91 -15.27
N GLY A 46 14.83 2.02 -15.27
CA GLY A 46 14.52 3.22 -14.50
C GLY A 46 13.14 3.82 -14.80
N ILE A 47 12.81 3.95 -16.09
CA ILE A 47 11.53 4.51 -16.55
C ILE A 47 10.40 3.52 -16.30
N SER A 48 10.54 2.28 -16.80
CA SER A 48 9.49 1.26 -16.69
C SER A 48 9.19 0.91 -15.24
N GLY A 49 10.20 0.62 -14.43
CA GLY A 49 10.03 0.31 -13.02
C GLY A 49 9.49 1.49 -12.23
N GLY A 50 9.93 2.72 -12.52
CA GLY A 50 9.41 3.93 -11.90
C GLY A 50 7.93 4.14 -12.21
N SER A 51 7.55 4.02 -13.48
CA SER A 51 6.17 4.13 -13.94
C SER A 51 5.27 3.02 -13.37
N THR A 52 5.73 1.77 -13.38
CA THR A 52 4.98 0.64 -12.81
C THR A 52 4.76 0.84 -11.32
N SER A 53 5.78 1.18 -10.55
CA SER A 53 5.64 1.45 -9.11
C SER A 53 4.70 2.62 -8.83
N PHE A 54 4.74 3.68 -9.64
CA PHE A 54 3.83 4.81 -9.51
C PHE A 54 2.38 4.40 -9.79
N VAL A 55 2.12 3.67 -10.87
CA VAL A 55 0.78 3.16 -11.22
C VAL A 55 0.25 2.21 -10.15
N VAL A 56 1.07 1.27 -9.68
CA VAL A 56 0.71 0.35 -8.59
C VAL A 56 0.39 1.13 -7.31
N SER A 57 1.20 2.12 -6.96
CA SER A 57 0.93 2.97 -5.78
C SER A 57 -0.39 3.73 -5.90
N LEU A 58 -0.71 4.27 -7.07
CA LEU A 58 -1.99 4.94 -7.31
C LEU A 58 -3.16 3.96 -7.22
N LEU A 59 -3.05 2.79 -7.84
CA LEU A 59 -4.07 1.74 -7.77
C LEU A 59 -4.33 1.30 -6.33
N CYS A 60 -3.27 1.04 -5.55
CA CYS A 60 -3.41 0.66 -4.14
C CYS A 60 -4.11 1.77 -3.35
N ASN A 61 -3.70 3.03 -3.53
CA ASN A 61 -4.33 4.17 -2.87
C ASN A 61 -5.83 4.26 -3.20
N THR A 62 -6.18 4.24 -4.50
CA THR A 62 -7.58 4.35 -4.94
C THR A 62 -8.43 3.19 -4.41
N ILE A 63 -7.93 1.96 -4.50
CA ILE A 63 -8.67 0.78 -4.04
C ILE A 63 -8.85 0.83 -2.53
N TYR A 64 -7.82 1.17 -1.76
CA TYR A 64 -7.92 1.26 -0.31
C TYR A 64 -8.87 2.37 0.14
N LEU A 65 -8.88 3.53 -0.52
CA LEU A 65 -9.85 4.59 -0.27
C LEU A 65 -11.29 4.16 -0.58
N ILE A 66 -11.51 3.43 -1.69
CA ILE A 66 -12.84 2.91 -2.04
C ILE A 66 -13.33 1.93 -0.96
N ILE A 67 -12.48 1.01 -0.51
CA ILE A 67 -12.84 0.06 0.55
C ILE A 67 -13.13 0.79 1.86
N SER A 68 -12.26 1.70 2.27
CA SER A 68 -12.45 2.50 3.48
C SER A 68 -13.77 3.27 3.44
N SER A 69 -14.07 3.94 2.33
CA SER A 69 -15.35 4.65 2.13
C SER A 69 -16.57 3.72 2.15
N LEU A 70 -16.44 2.52 1.56
CA LEU A 70 -17.50 1.52 1.56
C LEU A 70 -17.78 0.99 2.97
N ILE A 71 -16.75 0.70 3.76
CA ILE A 71 -16.87 0.30 5.17
C ILE A 71 -17.51 1.42 5.98
N SER A 72 -17.06 2.66 5.80
CA SER A 72 -17.58 3.83 6.51
C SER A 72 -19.05 4.11 6.20
N SER A 73 -19.43 4.04 4.92
CA SER A 73 -20.82 4.19 4.46
C SER A 73 -21.71 3.07 5.00
N TYR A 74 -21.21 1.84 5.00
CA TYR A 74 -21.90 0.71 5.59
C TYR A 74 -22.12 0.90 7.10
N GLY A 75 -21.09 1.30 7.86
CA GLY A 75 -21.21 1.58 9.29
C GLY A 75 -22.18 2.70 9.62
N SER A 76 -22.19 3.77 8.83
CA SER A 76 -23.13 4.89 8.98
C SER A 76 -24.58 4.43 8.74
N ASN A 77 -24.81 3.67 7.67
CA ASN A 77 -26.13 3.11 7.35
C ASN A 77 -26.60 2.11 8.41
N LEU A 78 -25.69 1.27 8.91
CA LEU A 78 -25.98 0.29 9.94
C LEU A 78 -26.41 0.98 11.24
N ASN A 79 -25.69 2.02 11.68
CA ASN A 79 -26.04 2.83 12.84
C ASN A 79 -27.43 3.49 12.67
N GLN A 80 -27.73 4.03 11.48
CA GLN A 80 -29.04 4.62 11.20
C GLN A 80 -30.17 3.57 11.27
N LYS A 81 -29.95 2.35 10.77
CA LYS A 81 -30.93 1.26 10.84
C LYS A 81 -31.15 0.77 12.26
N PHE A 82 -30.10 0.67 13.07
CA PHE A 82 -30.25 0.35 14.49
C PHE A 82 -31.12 1.37 15.24
N LYS A 83 -31.08 2.65 14.85
CA LYS A 83 -31.92 3.71 15.45
C LYS A 83 -33.36 3.76 14.95
N SER A 84 -33.66 3.18 13.78
CA SER A 84 -34.94 3.39 13.07
C SER A 84 -35.76 2.13 12.82
N GLN A 85 -35.17 0.93 12.92
CA GLN A 85 -35.83 -0.34 12.59
C GLN A 85 -35.69 -1.37 13.70
N ASN A 86 -36.66 -2.28 13.78
CA ASN A 86 -36.58 -3.42 14.69
C ASN A 86 -35.48 -4.38 14.25
N MET A 87 -34.54 -4.66 15.17
CA MET A 87 -33.32 -5.41 14.88
C MET A 87 -33.56 -6.78 14.21
N SER A 88 -34.63 -7.48 14.59
CA SER A 88 -34.95 -8.81 14.06
C SER A 88 -35.30 -8.85 12.57
N GLU A 89 -35.77 -7.75 11.99
CA GLU A 89 -36.24 -7.73 10.60
C GLU A 89 -35.12 -7.56 9.58
N PHE A 90 -34.02 -6.87 9.95
CA PHE A 90 -32.97 -6.52 9.02
C PHE A 90 -31.61 -7.20 9.30
N LEU A 91 -31.40 -7.76 10.50
CA LEU A 91 -30.11 -8.31 10.93
C LEU A 91 -29.58 -9.45 10.04
N PHE A 92 -30.45 -10.34 9.54
CA PHE A 92 -30.02 -11.39 8.62
C PHE A 92 -29.52 -10.84 7.27
N LYS A 93 -30.15 -9.78 6.77
CA LYS A 93 -29.73 -9.10 5.55
C LYS A 93 -28.40 -8.38 5.75
N GLU A 94 -28.20 -7.74 6.90
CA GLU A 94 -26.95 -7.06 7.22
C GLU A 94 -25.78 -8.02 7.45
N ILE A 95 -26.00 -9.18 8.09
CA ILE A 95 -24.98 -10.23 8.18
C ILE A 95 -24.47 -10.60 6.76
N LYS A 96 -25.38 -10.81 5.82
CA LYS A 96 -25.02 -11.16 4.43
C LYS A 96 -24.28 -10.03 3.71
N ASN A 97 -24.72 -8.78 3.90
CA ASN A 97 -24.05 -7.61 3.33
C ASN A 97 -22.63 -7.47 3.90
N PHE A 98 -22.49 -7.57 5.23
CA PHE A 98 -21.22 -7.51 5.93
C PHE A 98 -20.27 -8.61 5.45
N GLN A 99 -20.74 -9.86 5.36
CA GLN A 99 -19.93 -10.95 4.84
C GLN A 99 -19.44 -10.68 3.41
N SER A 100 -20.26 -10.02 2.58
CA SER A 100 -19.85 -9.64 1.23
C SER A 100 -18.76 -8.56 1.23
N ILE A 101 -18.81 -7.61 2.18
CA ILE A 101 -17.76 -6.59 2.37
C ILE A 101 -16.45 -7.26 2.83
N VAL A 102 -16.52 -8.17 3.80
CA VAL A 102 -15.34 -8.90 4.29
C VAL A 102 -14.67 -9.69 3.16
N LEU A 103 -15.45 -10.46 2.40
CA LEU A 103 -14.92 -11.22 1.25
C LEU A 103 -14.31 -10.32 0.17
N LEU A 104 -14.88 -9.14 -0.06
CA LEU A 104 -14.30 -8.16 -0.99
C LEU A 104 -12.97 -7.62 -0.48
N THR A 105 -12.90 -7.24 0.80
CA THR A 105 -11.66 -6.76 1.43
C THR A 105 -10.56 -7.82 1.40
N GLU A 106 -10.89 -9.08 1.74
CA GLU A 106 -9.96 -10.22 1.64
C GLU A 106 -9.46 -10.46 0.21
N ALA A 107 -10.37 -10.41 -0.78
CA ALA A 107 -9.99 -10.60 -2.18
C ALA A 107 -9.05 -9.50 -2.67
N VAL A 108 -9.30 -8.25 -2.26
CA VAL A 108 -8.44 -7.12 -2.59
C VAL A 108 -7.09 -7.22 -1.89
N ASP A 109 -7.08 -7.54 -0.60
CA ASP A 109 -5.82 -7.68 0.14
C ASP A 109 -4.98 -8.79 -0.49
N LYS A 110 -5.56 -9.95 -0.77
CA LYS A 110 -4.85 -11.05 -1.45
C LYS A 110 -4.31 -10.65 -2.83
N ALA A 111 -5.04 -9.82 -3.59
CA ALA A 111 -4.61 -9.36 -4.91
C ALA A 111 -3.50 -8.32 -4.83
N LEU A 112 -3.49 -7.46 -3.80
CA LEU A 112 -2.59 -6.33 -3.68
C LEU A 112 -1.40 -6.59 -2.75
N ASN A 113 -1.47 -7.55 -1.82
CA ASN A 113 -0.47 -7.77 -0.77
C ASN A 113 0.93 -7.97 -1.36
N THR A 114 1.06 -8.83 -2.38
CA THR A 114 2.34 -9.02 -3.07
C THR A 114 2.85 -7.74 -3.73
N CYS A 115 1.98 -6.97 -4.37
CA CYS A 115 2.33 -5.69 -5.00
C CYS A 115 2.77 -4.64 -3.96
N VAL A 116 2.05 -4.53 -2.85
CA VAL A 116 2.33 -3.62 -1.75
C VAL A 116 3.63 -4.01 -1.05
N PHE A 117 3.87 -5.30 -0.83
CA PHE A 117 5.15 -5.81 -0.31
C PHE A 117 6.32 -5.39 -1.19
N PHE A 118 6.25 -5.64 -2.50
CA PHE A 118 7.31 -5.23 -3.42
C PHE A 118 7.47 -3.70 -3.49
N LEU A 119 6.37 -2.95 -3.41
CA LEU A 119 6.41 -1.49 -3.35
C LEU A 119 7.15 -1.03 -2.09
N TYR A 120 6.85 -1.58 -0.92
CA TYR A 120 7.56 -1.29 0.33
C TYR A 120 9.04 -1.64 0.26
N CYS A 121 9.38 -2.84 -0.21
CA CYS A 121 10.78 -3.24 -0.40
C CYS A 121 11.51 -2.28 -1.34
N GLY A 122 10.87 -1.87 -2.43
CA GLY A 122 11.39 -0.89 -3.38
C GLY A 122 11.61 0.49 -2.76
N LEU A 123 10.63 1.01 -2.03
CA LEU A 123 10.70 2.29 -1.33
C LEU A 123 11.82 2.28 -0.27
N CYS A 124 11.88 1.26 0.59
CA CYS A 124 12.94 1.09 1.59
C CYS A 124 14.33 1.02 0.95
N SER A 125 14.48 0.24 -0.12
CA SER A 125 15.74 0.14 -0.85
C SER A 125 16.16 1.48 -1.45
N MET A 126 15.21 2.23 -2.03
CA MET A 126 15.48 3.55 -2.59
C MET A 126 15.83 4.57 -1.52
N ILE A 127 15.19 4.55 -0.36
CA ILE A 127 15.55 5.38 0.80
C ILE A 127 16.99 5.08 1.22
N PHE A 128 17.34 3.80 1.39
CA PHE A 128 18.69 3.37 1.76
C PHE A 128 19.74 3.81 0.73
N VAL A 129 19.46 3.64 -0.56
CA VAL A 129 20.35 4.09 -1.65
C VAL A 129 20.51 5.60 -1.63
N THR A 130 19.42 6.35 -1.42
CA THR A 130 19.46 7.82 -1.38
C THR A 130 20.31 8.32 -0.21
N VAL A 131 20.15 7.72 0.98
CA VAL A 131 20.98 8.03 2.16
C VAL A 131 22.44 7.65 1.91
N SER A 132 22.70 6.49 1.31
CA SER A 132 24.05 6.03 0.98
C SER A 132 24.77 6.99 0.03
N ILE A 133 24.06 7.48 -0.98
CA ILE A 133 24.60 8.50 -1.91
C ILE A 133 24.80 9.83 -1.18
N ALA A 134 23.88 10.23 -0.30
CA ALA A 134 23.99 11.47 0.46
C ALA A 134 25.22 11.52 1.39
N ILE A 135 25.60 10.38 1.99
CA ILE A 135 26.77 10.27 2.86
C ILE A 135 28.08 10.00 2.09
N SER A 136 28.01 9.73 0.78
CA SER A 136 29.20 9.45 -0.02
C SER A 136 30.11 10.69 -0.10
N HIS A 137 31.41 10.46 0.08
CA HIS A 137 32.44 11.49 -0.07
C HIS A 137 32.90 11.68 -1.53
N GLU A 138 32.26 11.02 -2.49
CA GLU A 138 32.61 11.15 -3.90
C GLU A 138 32.29 12.53 -4.45
N LYS A 139 33.26 13.12 -5.15
CA LYS A 139 33.17 14.49 -5.69
C LYS A 139 31.97 14.68 -6.63
N SER A 140 31.58 13.61 -7.35
CA SER A 140 30.40 13.60 -8.21
C SER A 140 29.13 14.01 -7.44
N PHE A 141 28.92 13.48 -6.24
CA PHE A 141 27.69 13.73 -5.47
C PHE A 141 27.72 15.00 -4.62
N GLN A 142 28.86 15.71 -4.58
CA GLN A 142 29.04 16.91 -3.75
C GLN A 142 28.56 18.21 -4.40
N SER A 143 28.15 18.18 -5.68
CA SER A 143 27.56 19.34 -6.37
C SER A 143 26.24 19.75 -5.74
N ASP A 144 25.96 21.05 -5.66
CA ASP A 144 24.70 21.58 -5.11
C ASP A 144 23.46 21.04 -5.86
N TRP A 145 23.58 20.83 -7.18
CA TRP A 145 22.53 20.22 -7.99
C TRP A 145 22.27 18.76 -7.60
N ALA A 146 23.32 17.99 -7.36
CA ALA A 146 23.20 16.60 -6.92
C ALA A 146 22.56 16.53 -5.53
N LYS A 147 22.98 17.39 -4.59
CA LYS A 147 22.39 17.49 -3.25
C LYS A 147 20.90 17.83 -3.29
N LEU A 148 20.50 18.81 -4.10
CA LEU A 148 19.09 19.17 -4.28
C LEU A 148 18.29 18.00 -4.85
N PHE A 149 18.85 17.29 -5.82
CA PHE A 149 18.20 16.13 -6.44
C PHE A 149 18.05 14.94 -5.47
N ILE A 150 19.08 14.67 -4.66
CA ILE A 150 19.07 13.67 -3.59
C ILE A 150 17.98 14.01 -2.56
N ALA A 151 17.96 15.25 -2.07
CA ALA A 151 16.95 15.71 -1.11
C ALA A 151 15.52 15.59 -1.67
N TRP A 152 15.31 16.03 -2.91
CA TRP A 152 14.02 15.90 -3.59
C TRP A 152 13.60 14.43 -3.73
N ASN A 153 14.53 13.53 -4.08
CA ASN A 153 14.21 12.11 -4.19
C ASN A 153 13.79 11.53 -2.83
N PHE A 154 14.53 11.85 -1.77
CA PHE A 154 14.25 11.40 -0.42
C PHE A 154 12.85 11.82 0.06
N ILE A 155 12.49 13.09 -0.14
CA ILE A 155 11.16 13.62 0.20
C ILE A 155 10.08 12.86 -0.55
N ASN A 156 10.25 12.62 -1.85
CA ASN A 156 9.27 11.87 -2.64
C ASN A 156 9.13 10.41 -2.18
N GLN A 157 10.23 9.73 -1.86
CA GLN A 157 10.15 8.34 -1.37
C GLN A 157 9.41 8.28 -0.02
N LEU A 158 9.74 9.19 0.91
CA LEU A 158 9.05 9.27 2.19
C LEU A 158 7.56 9.59 2.03
N TYR A 159 7.22 10.52 1.14
CA TYR A 159 5.83 10.87 0.84
C TYR A 159 5.04 9.66 0.31
N MET A 160 5.61 8.92 -0.64
CA MET A 160 4.95 7.72 -1.18
C MET A 160 4.81 6.62 -0.12
N PHE A 161 5.86 6.40 0.69
CA PHE A 161 5.83 5.45 1.80
C PHE A 161 4.74 5.80 2.82
N TYR A 162 4.66 7.07 3.21
CA TYR A 162 3.66 7.60 4.13
C TYR A 162 2.25 7.42 3.57
N ASN A 163 2.01 7.78 2.31
CA ASN A 163 0.71 7.63 1.67
C ASN A 163 0.25 6.17 1.66
N VAL A 164 1.08 5.24 1.20
CA VAL A 164 0.73 3.81 1.17
C VAL A 164 0.38 3.31 2.58
N THR A 165 1.16 3.73 3.59
CA THR A 165 0.93 3.36 4.99
C THR A 165 -0.39 3.89 5.52
N ILE A 166 -0.72 5.16 5.25
CA ILE A 166 -1.99 5.76 5.69
C ILE A 166 -3.19 5.13 5.02
N CYS A 167 -3.11 4.88 3.71
CA CYS A 167 -4.20 4.26 2.98
C CYS A 167 -4.48 2.86 3.51
N GLY A 168 -3.43 2.09 3.85
CA GLY A 168 -3.59 0.80 4.52
C GLY A 168 -4.21 0.93 5.91
N SER A 169 -3.75 1.89 6.73
CA SER A 169 -4.29 2.08 8.07
C SER A 169 -5.73 2.59 8.10
N ALA A 170 -6.19 3.32 7.07
CA ALA A 170 -7.55 3.83 6.98
C ALA A 170 -8.60 2.70 6.91
N ILE A 171 -8.27 1.56 6.30
CA ILE A 171 -9.15 0.38 6.29
C ILE A 171 -9.27 -0.19 7.71
N LEU A 172 -8.15 -0.31 8.43
CA LEU A 172 -8.13 -0.79 9.81
C LEU A 172 -8.94 0.13 10.73
N GLU A 173 -8.76 1.44 10.60
CA GLU A 173 -9.47 2.43 11.43
C GLU A 173 -10.99 2.39 11.18
N GLU A 174 -11.43 2.35 9.92
CA GLU A 174 -12.85 2.21 9.61
C GLU A 174 -13.42 0.85 10.04
N GLY A 175 -12.62 -0.22 9.94
CA GLY A 175 -12.97 -1.54 10.48
C GLY A 175 -13.18 -1.51 12.01
N GLU A 176 -12.33 -0.81 12.75
CA GLU A 176 -12.48 -0.62 14.19
C GLU A 176 -13.70 0.23 14.54
N LYS A 177 -13.97 1.31 13.79
CA LYS A 177 -15.19 2.12 13.96
C LYS A 177 -16.44 1.29 13.72
N LEU A 178 -16.46 0.51 12.65
CA LEU A 178 -17.57 -0.42 12.36
C LEU A 178 -17.74 -1.43 13.49
N LYS A 179 -16.64 -1.88 14.09
CA LYS A 179 -16.66 -2.77 15.25
C LYS A 179 -17.31 -2.15 16.48
N LYS A 180 -17.00 -0.89 16.77
CA LYS A 180 -17.64 -0.14 17.86
C LYS A 180 -19.13 0.01 17.63
N VAL A 181 -19.55 0.41 16.41
CA VAL A 181 -20.98 0.49 16.05
C VAL A 181 -21.68 -0.86 16.23
N GLY A 182 -21.04 -1.95 15.80
CA GLY A 182 -21.57 -3.30 15.95
C GLY A 182 -21.70 -3.76 17.41
N LEU A 183 -20.84 -3.31 18.32
CA LEU A 183 -20.84 -3.68 19.75
C LEU A 183 -21.72 -2.78 20.61
N GLU A 184 -21.75 -1.48 20.34
CA GLU A 184 -22.45 -0.47 21.16
C GLU A 184 -23.97 -0.48 20.87
N CYS A 185 -24.39 -0.62 19.61
CA CYS A 185 -25.81 -0.57 19.26
C CYS A 185 -26.64 -1.76 19.81
N PRO A 186 -26.15 -3.00 19.86
CA PRO A 186 -26.93 -4.10 20.41
C PRO A 186 -27.09 -4.06 21.93
N LEU A 187 -26.15 -3.44 22.65
CA LEU A 187 -26.25 -3.26 24.10
C LEU A 187 -27.41 -2.31 24.44
N GLU A 188 -27.48 -1.15 23.77
CA GLU A 188 -28.59 -0.19 23.93
C GLU A 188 -29.95 -0.77 23.50
N VAL A 189 -29.98 -1.58 22.42
CA VAL A 189 -31.22 -2.23 21.93
C VAL A 189 -31.59 -3.47 22.77
N SER A 190 -30.64 -4.15 23.41
CA SER A 190 -30.91 -5.28 24.31
C SER A 190 -31.52 -4.85 25.64
N GLU A 191 -31.12 -3.68 26.17
CA GLU A 191 -31.78 -3.09 27.34
C GLU A 191 -33.25 -2.74 27.04
N GLN A 192 -33.58 -2.44 25.77
CA GLN A 192 -34.96 -2.23 25.32
C GLN A 192 -35.74 -3.51 24.95
N SER A 193 -35.07 -4.65 24.70
CA SER A 193 -35.69 -5.86 24.12
C SER A 193 -35.58 -7.13 24.97
N CYS A 194 -35.33 -7.00 26.27
CA CYS A 194 -35.23 -8.06 27.28
C CYS A 194 -36.55 -8.85 27.53
N LEU A 195 -37.28 -9.21 26.47
CA LEU A 195 -38.52 -9.99 26.54
C LEU A 195 -38.69 -11.07 25.45
N ILE A 196 -37.81 -11.24 24.44
CA ILE A 196 -38.12 -12.21 23.35
C ILE A 196 -36.91 -13.04 22.84
N SER A 197 -37.00 -14.35 23.14
CA SER A 197 -36.59 -15.59 22.43
C SER A 197 -35.12 -16.02 22.24
N LYS A 198 -34.90 -17.33 22.51
CA LYS A 198 -33.62 -18.10 22.43
C LYS A 198 -33.02 -18.28 21.03
N GLU A 199 -33.75 -17.97 19.96
CA GLU A 199 -33.22 -18.08 18.58
C GLU A 199 -32.43 -16.84 18.14
N LYS A 200 -32.70 -15.67 18.72
CA LYS A 200 -31.98 -14.41 18.47
C LYS A 200 -30.51 -14.46 18.86
N ASP A 201 -30.17 -15.27 19.87
CA ASP A 201 -28.80 -15.40 20.36
C ASP A 201 -27.83 -15.91 19.29
N LYS A 202 -28.24 -16.85 18.42
CA LYS A 202 -27.32 -17.46 17.45
C LYS A 202 -26.94 -16.49 16.31
N SER A 203 -27.90 -15.71 15.81
CA SER A 203 -27.65 -14.74 14.74
C SER A 203 -26.83 -13.54 15.22
N VAL A 204 -27.09 -13.07 16.44
CA VAL A 204 -26.33 -11.99 17.07
C VAL A 204 -24.89 -12.47 17.36
N THR A 205 -24.73 -13.69 17.89
CA THR A 205 -23.41 -14.30 18.08
C THR A 205 -22.65 -14.47 16.76
N ALA A 206 -23.31 -14.92 15.69
CA ALA A 206 -22.69 -15.05 14.37
C ALA A 206 -22.23 -13.70 13.80
N PHE A 207 -23.04 -12.65 13.98
CA PHE A 207 -22.67 -11.28 13.60
C PHE A 207 -21.44 -10.79 14.38
N PHE A 208 -21.39 -11.03 15.69
CA PHE A 208 -20.23 -10.67 16.52
C PHE A 208 -18.96 -11.47 16.18
N LEU A 209 -19.09 -12.75 15.84
CA LEU A 209 -17.97 -13.57 15.38
C LEU A 209 -17.42 -13.07 14.04
N LEU A 210 -18.30 -12.69 13.10
CA LEU A 210 -17.94 -12.06 11.83
C LEU A 210 -17.27 -10.69 12.04
N LEU A 211 -17.74 -9.90 12.99
CA LEU A 211 -17.10 -8.65 13.41
C LEU A 211 -15.72 -8.85 14.03
N GLY A 212 -15.49 -9.99 14.68
CA GLY A 212 -14.19 -10.42 15.17
C GLY A 212 -13.22 -10.81 14.04
N SER A 213 -13.71 -11.46 12.98
CA SER A 213 -12.87 -12.01 11.91
C SER A 213 -12.24 -10.96 10.99
N ILE A 214 -12.77 -9.72 10.93
CA ILE A 214 -12.13 -8.59 10.24
C ILE A 214 -10.69 -8.36 10.73
N ARG A 215 -10.39 -8.69 11.99
CA ARG A 215 -9.02 -8.56 12.50
C ARG A 215 -8.10 -9.64 11.94
N GLU A 216 -8.57 -10.86 11.78
CA GLU A 216 -7.73 -12.02 11.40
C GLU A 216 -7.43 -12.06 9.90
N SER A 217 -8.29 -11.48 9.06
CA SER A 217 -8.08 -11.38 7.61
C SER A 217 -7.03 -10.35 7.18
N THR A 218 -6.57 -9.50 8.10
CA THR A 218 -5.77 -8.30 7.79
C THR A 218 -4.35 -8.36 8.38
N TYR A 219 -3.89 -9.55 8.78
CA TYR A 219 -2.53 -9.85 9.23
C TYR A 219 -1.91 -11.02 8.47
#